data_AF-A0A132BB60-F1
#
_entry.id   AF-A0A132BB60-F1
#
_cell.length_a   1.000
_cell.length_b   1.000
_cell.length_c   1.000
_cell.angle_alpha   90.00
_cell.angle_beta   90.00
_cell.angle_gamma   90.00
#
_symmetry.space_group_name_H-M   'P 1'
#
loop_
_entity.id
_entity.type
_entity.pdbx_description
1 polymer ?
#
loop_
_entity_poly.entity_id
_entity_poly.type
_entity_poly.pdbx_seq_one_letter_code
_entity_poly.pdbx_strand_id
1 'polypeptide(L)'
;VLVLSHFFWIPGAPMQRSIRGMLSSLVHQLLTRNRPMIPVLLEEDETLQHKDSIYDWSKEELQRTLLKVLSNRAYASCLFIDGLDEVDPVEGQAALVQVLEKIRAQTNVNLCVSSRPESILQESLKNYPKLRLQDLTNSDIRHMVEERLSPFKDRLAKMKIDERGAVRLDILVSKITGKADGVFLWATLVTKSLERGIANGDDWATLNERLDVLPRAMNELYSHMWSRLNEDEKLYREQAATYFAFFL
;
A
#
# COMPACT_ATOMS: atom_id res chain seq x y z
N VAL A 1 19.21 -7.16 -16.61
CA VAL A 1 18.14 -6.19 -16.27
C VAL A 1 18.51 -5.52 -14.95
N LEU A 2 18.50 -4.19 -14.88
CA LEU A 2 18.76 -3.42 -13.66
C LEU A 2 17.43 -3.15 -12.95
N VAL A 3 17.27 -3.63 -11.72
CA VAL A 3 16.07 -3.37 -10.92
C VAL A 3 16.33 -2.22 -9.97
N LEU A 4 15.58 -1.13 -10.12
CA LEU A 4 15.65 0.05 -9.27
C LEU A 4 14.35 0.18 -8.48
N SER A 5 14.42 0.73 -7.28
CA SER A 5 13.21 0.91 -6.47
C SER A 5 13.23 2.20 -5.65
N HIS A 6 12.07 2.80 -5.46
CA HIS A 6 11.86 3.89 -4.52
C HIS A 6 10.49 3.73 -3.84
N PHE A 7 10.41 4.18 -2.59
CA PHE A 7 9.18 4.17 -1.81
C PHE A 7 8.98 5.55 -1.21
N PHE A 8 7.82 6.14 -1.52
CA PHE A 8 7.39 7.37 -0.90
C PHE A 8 6.84 7.09 0.50
N TRP A 9 7.20 7.94 1.45
CA TRP A 9 6.74 7.80 2.83
C TRP A 9 6.47 9.16 3.46
N ILE A 10 5.20 9.54 3.63
CA ILE A 10 4.81 10.84 4.21
C ILE A 10 5.41 11.08 5.61
N PRO A 11 5.36 10.11 6.55
CA PRO A 11 5.95 10.28 7.89
C PRO A 11 7.48 10.29 7.89
N GLY A 12 8.11 10.04 6.74
CA GLY A 12 9.55 9.93 6.59
C GLY A 12 10.29 11.25 6.52
N ALA A 13 11.59 11.16 6.23
CA ALA A 13 12.40 12.33 5.95
C ALA A 13 11.91 13.06 4.68
N PRO A 14 12.13 14.38 4.54
CA PRO A 14 11.72 15.13 3.34
C PRO A 14 12.22 14.53 2.02
N MET A 15 13.38 13.87 2.02
CA MET A 15 13.93 13.15 0.85
C MET A 15 13.19 11.85 0.53
N GLN A 16 12.50 11.23 1.49
CA GLN A 16 11.70 10.03 1.23
C GLN A 16 10.36 10.35 0.58
N ARG A 17 9.85 11.58 0.73
CA ARG A 17 8.56 11.97 0.15
C ARG A 17 8.64 12.92 -1.05
N SER A 18 9.84 13.36 -1.44
CA SER A 18 10.01 14.31 -2.54
C SER A 18 10.45 13.64 -3.85
N ILE A 19 10.00 14.20 -4.97
CA ILE A 19 10.43 13.85 -6.33
C ILE A 19 11.95 13.96 -6.46
N ARG A 20 12.55 14.98 -5.84
CA ARG A 20 14.02 15.11 -5.82
C ARG A 20 14.67 13.90 -5.16
N GLY A 21 14.19 13.47 -4.01
CA GLY A 21 14.75 12.30 -3.32
C GLY A 21 14.51 10.99 -4.07
N MET A 22 13.36 10.83 -4.73
CA MET A 22 13.13 9.74 -5.68
C MET A 22 14.19 9.73 -6.78
N LEU A 23 14.40 10.86 -7.46
CA LEU A 23 15.37 10.97 -8.54
C LEU A 23 16.80 10.71 -8.04
N SER A 24 17.19 11.30 -6.90
CA SER A 24 18.50 11.05 -6.28
C SER A 24 18.73 9.57 -5.98
N SER A 25 17.73 8.89 -5.41
CA SER A 25 17.81 7.46 -5.10
C SER A 25 17.97 6.62 -6.37
N LEU A 26 17.20 6.91 -7.41
CA LEU A 26 17.25 6.18 -8.68
C LEU A 26 18.59 6.41 -9.41
N VAL A 27 19.07 7.66 -9.48
CA VAL A 27 20.38 7.98 -10.08
C VAL A 27 21.50 7.28 -9.33
N HIS A 28 21.50 7.34 -8.00
CA HIS A 28 22.51 6.66 -7.19
C HIS A 28 22.51 5.13 -7.43
N GLN A 29 21.35 4.48 -7.41
CA GLN A 29 21.24 3.04 -7.67
C GLN A 29 21.71 2.67 -9.08
N LEU A 30 21.35 3.48 -10.07
CA LEU A 30 21.69 3.24 -11.46
C LEU A 30 23.19 3.41 -11.71
N LEU A 31 23.81 4.49 -11.22
CA LEU A 31 25.25 4.74 -11.37
C LEU A 31 26.12 3.79 -10.54
N THR A 32 25.66 3.39 -9.36
CA THR A 32 26.36 2.39 -8.54
C THR A 32 26.49 1.05 -9.29
N ARG A 33 25.48 0.70 -10.09
CA ARG A 33 25.44 -0.53 -10.87
C ARG A 33 25.99 -0.39 -12.29
N ASN A 34 26.05 0.84 -12.81
CA ASN A 34 26.56 1.17 -14.13
C ASN A 34 27.73 2.17 -14.03
N ARG A 35 28.77 1.78 -13.28
CA ARG A 35 29.95 2.63 -13.05
C ARG A 35 30.65 3.13 -14.32
N PRO A 36 30.71 2.37 -15.44
CA PRO A 36 31.29 2.88 -16.68
C PRO A 36 30.62 4.13 -17.25
N MET A 37 29.38 4.46 -16.83
CA MET A 37 28.73 5.71 -17.21
C MET A 37 29.24 6.93 -16.44
N ILE A 38 29.88 6.76 -15.29
CA ILE A 38 30.33 7.90 -14.48
C ILE A 38 31.35 8.77 -15.25
N PRO A 39 32.42 8.23 -15.86
CA PRO A 39 33.34 9.03 -16.66
C PRO A 39 32.64 9.76 -17.82
N VAL A 40 31.73 9.08 -18.53
CA VAL A 40 30.95 9.67 -19.64
C VAL A 40 30.09 10.85 -19.17
N LEU A 41 29.53 10.77 -17.96
CA LEU A 41 28.78 11.88 -17.37
C LEU A 41 29.70 13.04 -16.98
N LEU A 42 30.87 12.75 -16.39
CA LEU A 42 31.84 13.76 -15.96
C LEU A 42 32.51 14.48 -17.13
N GLU A 43 32.78 13.79 -18.24
CA GLU A 43 33.35 14.37 -19.46
C GLU A 43 32.39 15.36 -20.14
N GLU A 44 31.09 15.09 -20.08
CA GLU A 44 30.08 15.99 -20.66
C GLU A 44 29.68 17.15 -19.74
N ASP A 45 29.78 16.95 -18.42
CA ASP A 45 29.46 17.97 -17.43
C ASP A 45 30.47 17.95 -16.27
N GLU A 46 31.51 18.76 -16.43
CA GLU A 46 32.55 18.95 -15.43
C GLU A 46 32.01 19.52 -14.11
N THR A 47 30.82 20.13 -14.07
CA THR A 47 30.27 20.65 -12.82
C THR A 47 29.90 19.52 -11.85
N LEU A 48 29.63 18.32 -12.37
CA LEU A 48 29.28 17.14 -11.57
C LEU A 48 30.41 16.70 -10.63
N GLN A 49 31.68 16.99 -10.97
CA GLN A 49 32.83 16.64 -10.13
C GLN A 49 32.87 17.45 -8.81
N HIS A 50 32.19 18.59 -8.77
CA HIS A 50 32.14 19.49 -7.61
C HIS A 50 30.95 19.22 -6.70
N LYS A 51 30.09 18.26 -7.04
CA LYS A 51 28.90 17.92 -6.25
C LYS A 51 29.30 16.89 -5.19
N ASP A 52 29.43 17.34 -3.94
CA ASP A 52 29.81 16.51 -2.80
C ASP A 52 28.62 16.16 -1.89
N SER A 53 27.50 16.85 -2.09
CA SER A 53 26.31 16.76 -1.28
C SER A 53 25.08 16.48 -2.12
N ILE A 54 24.11 15.78 -1.53
CA ILE A 54 22.79 15.58 -2.15
C ILE A 54 22.05 16.90 -2.40
N TYR A 55 22.46 17.98 -1.71
CA TYR A 55 21.89 19.33 -1.81
C TYR A 55 22.40 20.15 -3.00
N ASP A 56 23.50 19.72 -3.62
CA ASP A 56 24.07 20.40 -4.80
C ASP A 56 23.32 20.04 -6.08
N TRP A 57 22.46 19.03 -6.02
CA TRP A 57 21.69 18.53 -7.14
C TRP A 57 20.29 19.15 -7.18
N SER A 58 20.02 19.91 -8.24
CA SER A 58 18.67 20.31 -8.59
C SER A 58 17.84 19.13 -9.11
N LYS A 59 16.52 19.28 -9.09
CA LYS A 59 15.59 18.28 -9.61
C LYS A 59 15.79 18.08 -11.12
N GLU A 60 16.04 19.17 -11.83
CA GLU A 60 16.23 19.21 -13.28
C GLU A 60 17.52 18.48 -13.69
N GLU A 61 18.61 18.68 -12.94
CA GLU A 61 19.87 17.95 -13.14
C GLU A 61 19.71 16.46 -12.89
N LEU A 62 19.06 16.07 -11.79
CA LEU A 62 18.84 14.66 -11.47
C LEU A 62 17.98 13.98 -12.52
N GLN A 63 16.89 14.63 -12.96
CA GLN A 63 16.04 14.10 -14.01
C GLN A 63 16.81 13.95 -15.32
N ARG A 64 17.58 14.98 -15.73
CA ARG A 64 18.41 14.91 -16.95
C ARG A 64 19.41 13.77 -16.89
N THR A 65 20.10 13.63 -15.75
CA THR A 65 21.09 12.58 -15.51
C THR A 65 20.44 11.20 -15.56
N LEU A 66 19.31 11.02 -14.87
CA LEU A 66 18.58 9.76 -14.87
C LEU A 66 18.17 9.36 -16.28
N LEU A 67 17.52 10.26 -17.03
CA LEU A 67 17.05 9.98 -18.39
C LEU A 67 18.21 9.65 -19.34
N LYS A 68 19.34 10.34 -19.20
CA LYS A 68 20.55 10.06 -19.99
C LYS A 68 21.13 8.67 -19.71
N VAL A 69 21.17 8.26 -18.45
CA VAL A 69 21.70 6.94 -18.12
C VAL A 69 20.71 5.84 -18.51
N LEU A 70 19.40 6.10 -18.41
CA LEU A 70 18.35 5.18 -18.86
C LEU A 70 18.27 5.05 -20.38
N SER A 71 18.64 6.08 -21.14
CA SER A 71 18.64 6.03 -22.61
C SER A 71 19.79 5.18 -23.18
N ASN A 72 20.77 4.82 -22.35
CA ASN A 72 21.83 3.90 -22.75
C ASN A 72 21.27 2.49 -22.98
N ARG A 73 21.26 2.06 -24.25
CA ARG A 73 20.68 0.79 -24.70
C ARG A 73 21.40 -0.47 -24.18
N ALA A 74 22.57 -0.34 -23.55
CA ALA A 74 23.32 -1.48 -23.04
C ALA A 74 22.58 -2.25 -21.94
N TYR A 75 21.61 -1.63 -21.26
CA TYR A 75 20.89 -2.26 -20.15
C TYR A 75 19.38 -2.03 -20.23
N ALA A 76 18.61 -3.10 -20.03
CA ALA A 76 17.20 -2.97 -19.71
C ALA A 76 17.02 -2.66 -18.22
N SER A 77 16.17 -1.69 -17.89
CA SER A 77 15.90 -1.26 -16.52
C SER A 77 14.44 -1.50 -16.14
N CYS A 78 14.21 -1.92 -14.90
CA CYS A 78 12.87 -2.08 -14.34
C CYS A 78 12.79 -1.29 -13.04
N LEU A 79 11.86 -0.33 -12.98
CA LEU A 79 11.69 0.59 -11.87
C LEU A 79 10.41 0.24 -11.12
N PHE A 80 10.52 0.07 -9.80
CA PHE A 80 9.40 -0.11 -8.89
C PHE A 80 9.25 1.14 -8.02
N ILE A 81 8.11 1.83 -8.10
CA ILE A 81 7.87 3.05 -7.34
C ILE A 81 6.58 2.91 -6.56
N ASP A 82 6.70 2.82 -5.25
CA ASP A 82 5.58 2.55 -4.36
C ASP A 82 5.18 3.80 -3.56
N GLY A 83 3.87 3.91 -3.29
CA GLY A 83 3.26 5.03 -2.57
C GLY A 83 3.13 6.33 -3.36
N LEU A 84 2.74 6.33 -4.66
CA LEU A 84 2.70 7.60 -5.41
C LEU A 84 1.76 8.68 -4.80
N ASP A 85 0.76 8.25 -4.04
CA ASP A 85 -0.13 9.14 -3.29
C ASP A 85 0.55 9.85 -2.11
N GLU A 86 1.70 9.34 -1.67
CA GLU A 86 2.50 9.83 -0.55
C GLU A 86 3.59 10.85 -0.96
N VAL A 87 3.56 11.32 -2.21
CA VAL A 87 4.43 12.43 -2.64
C VAL A 87 4.11 13.70 -1.88
N ASP A 88 5.13 14.52 -1.63
CA ASP A 88 4.99 15.79 -0.91
C ASP A 88 3.85 16.63 -1.53
N PRO A 89 2.84 17.04 -0.73
CA PRO A 89 1.69 17.77 -1.23
C PRO A 89 2.04 19.08 -1.95
N VAL A 90 3.18 19.70 -1.60
CA VAL A 90 3.65 20.93 -2.25
C VAL A 90 4.12 20.66 -3.67
N GLU A 91 4.76 19.50 -3.92
CA GLU A 91 5.18 19.10 -5.26
C GLU A 91 4.02 18.52 -6.07
N GLY A 92 3.18 17.72 -5.42
CA GLY A 92 1.94 17.21 -5.96
C GLY A 92 2.08 16.03 -6.93
N GLN A 93 1.01 15.23 -7.00
CA GLN A 93 0.92 14.01 -7.81
C GLN A 93 1.03 14.29 -9.32
N ALA A 94 0.54 15.44 -9.80
CA ALA A 94 0.61 15.80 -11.21
C ALA A 94 2.06 16.01 -11.69
N ALA A 95 2.90 16.65 -10.88
CA ALA A 95 4.31 16.82 -11.20
C ALA A 95 5.04 15.47 -11.20
N LEU A 96 4.74 14.59 -10.23
CA LEU A 96 5.29 13.23 -10.18
C LEU A 96 4.93 12.44 -11.44
N VAL A 97 3.66 12.43 -11.85
CA VAL A 97 3.21 11.76 -13.08
C VAL A 97 3.99 12.26 -14.30
N GLN A 98 4.22 13.57 -14.44
CA GLN A 98 5.00 14.11 -15.56
C GLN A 98 6.44 13.59 -15.59
N VAL A 99 7.07 13.38 -14.43
CA VAL A 99 8.41 12.77 -14.34
C VAL A 99 8.35 11.31 -14.75
N LEU A 100 7.36 10.56 -14.26
CA LEU A 100 7.17 9.15 -14.61
C LEU A 100 6.96 8.94 -16.10
N GLU A 101 6.19 9.81 -16.76
CA GLU A 101 5.98 9.76 -18.22
C GLU A 101 7.28 9.95 -18.99
N LYS A 102 8.15 10.86 -18.55
CA LYS A 102 9.47 11.05 -19.18
C LYS A 102 10.37 9.83 -19.02
N ILE A 103 10.32 9.18 -17.86
CA ILE A 103 11.06 7.94 -17.58
C ILE A 103 10.52 6.79 -18.44
N ARG A 104 9.20 6.63 -18.52
CA ARG A 104 8.52 5.61 -19.34
C ARG A 104 8.75 5.80 -20.84
N ALA A 105 8.98 7.02 -21.29
CA ALA A 105 9.32 7.32 -22.69
C ALA A 105 10.72 6.82 -23.11
N GLN A 106 11.57 6.42 -22.16
CA GLN A 106 12.89 5.87 -22.46
C GLN A 106 12.78 4.44 -23.01
N THR A 107 13.68 4.08 -23.93
CA THR A 107 13.76 2.72 -24.45
C THR A 107 14.28 1.75 -23.41
N ASN A 108 13.79 0.50 -23.41
CA ASN A 108 14.21 -0.56 -22.49
C ASN A 108 13.95 -0.25 -21.00
N VAL A 109 12.92 0.55 -20.69
CA VAL A 109 12.49 0.83 -19.33
C VAL A 109 11.09 0.25 -19.08
N ASN A 110 10.99 -0.61 -18.07
CA ASN A 110 9.71 -1.06 -17.52
C ASN A 110 9.45 -0.30 -16.22
N LEU A 111 8.25 0.24 -16.06
CA LEU A 111 7.85 0.96 -14.86
C LEU A 111 6.66 0.26 -14.21
N CYS A 112 6.79 -0.07 -12.93
CA CYS A 112 5.73 -0.61 -12.10
C CYS A 112 5.52 0.35 -10.93
N VAL A 113 4.28 0.80 -10.74
CA VAL A 113 3.94 1.76 -9.69
C VAL A 113 2.75 1.30 -8.88
N SER A 114 2.71 1.70 -7.60
CA SER A 114 1.59 1.46 -6.69
C SER A 114 1.18 2.74 -5.98
N SER A 115 -0.12 2.87 -5.73
CA SER A 115 -0.71 3.99 -5.00
C SER A 115 -2.09 3.64 -4.47
N ARG A 116 -2.60 4.45 -3.54
CA ARG A 116 -4.04 4.52 -3.25
C ARG A 116 -4.81 5.03 -4.48
N PRO A 117 -6.13 4.75 -4.56
CA PRO A 117 -6.98 5.12 -5.69
C PRO A 117 -7.35 6.62 -5.71
N GLU A 118 -6.38 7.52 -5.61
CA GLU A 118 -6.58 8.98 -5.70
C GLU A 118 -7.00 9.41 -7.11
N SER A 119 -7.96 10.33 -7.21
CA SER A 119 -8.60 10.71 -8.48
C SER A 119 -7.60 11.13 -9.57
N ILE A 120 -6.59 11.91 -9.21
CA ILE A 120 -5.56 12.40 -10.14
C ILE A 120 -4.73 11.24 -10.70
N LEU A 121 -4.30 10.31 -9.83
CA LEU A 121 -3.51 9.15 -10.22
C LEU A 121 -4.36 8.16 -11.03
N GLN A 122 -5.63 7.97 -10.66
CA GLN A 122 -6.55 7.11 -11.41
C GLN A 122 -6.74 7.58 -12.84
N GLU A 123 -7.01 8.88 -13.03
CA GLU A 123 -7.21 9.50 -14.32
C GLU A 123 -5.92 9.51 -15.14
N SER A 124 -4.80 9.90 -14.54
CA SER A 124 -3.50 9.97 -15.22
C SER A 124 -3.01 8.60 -15.68
N LEU A 125 -3.24 7.56 -14.89
CA LEU A 125 -2.75 6.20 -15.17
C LEU A 125 -3.80 5.29 -15.82
N LYS A 126 -4.96 5.83 -16.23
CA LYS A 126 -6.11 5.04 -16.72
C LYS A 126 -5.84 4.12 -17.90
N ASN A 127 -4.92 4.51 -18.77
CA ASN A 127 -4.61 3.78 -20.01
C ASN A 127 -3.56 2.68 -19.84
N TYR A 128 -3.01 2.51 -18.63
CA TYR A 128 -1.99 1.50 -18.36
C TYR A 128 -2.60 0.22 -17.77
N PRO A 129 -1.93 -0.93 -17.91
CA PRO A 129 -2.32 -2.15 -17.21
C PRO A 129 -2.36 -1.92 -15.70
N LYS A 130 -3.41 -2.38 -15.03
CA LYS A 130 -3.62 -2.21 -13.59
C LYS A 130 -3.89 -3.54 -12.92
N LEU A 131 -3.32 -3.70 -11.73
CA LEU A 131 -3.70 -4.75 -10.79
C LEU A 131 -4.37 -4.08 -9.60
N ARG A 132 -5.61 -4.47 -9.32
CA ARG A 132 -6.35 -4.03 -8.13
C ARG A 132 -6.24 -5.11 -7.09
N LEU A 133 -5.48 -4.87 -6.03
CA LEU A 133 -5.23 -5.87 -4.99
C LEU A 133 -6.54 -6.39 -4.40
N GLN A 134 -7.54 -5.52 -4.19
CA GLN A 134 -8.82 -5.93 -3.64
C GLN A 134 -9.58 -6.95 -4.50
N ASP A 135 -9.37 -6.95 -5.82
CA ASP A 135 -10.02 -7.90 -6.71
C ASP A 135 -9.32 -9.27 -6.67
N LEU A 136 -8.05 -9.30 -6.27
CA LEU A 136 -7.21 -10.50 -6.24
C LEU A 136 -7.21 -11.19 -4.87
N THR A 137 -7.35 -10.43 -3.78
CA THR A 137 -7.25 -10.97 -2.41
C THR A 137 -8.54 -11.59 -1.88
N ASN A 138 -9.68 -11.39 -2.57
CA ASN A 138 -10.99 -11.85 -2.09
C ASN A 138 -11.04 -13.37 -1.85
N SER A 139 -10.42 -14.16 -2.73
CA SER A 139 -10.40 -15.63 -2.61
C SER A 139 -9.58 -16.09 -1.40
N ASP A 140 -8.40 -15.50 -1.19
CA ASP A 140 -7.53 -15.79 -0.06
C ASP A 140 -8.14 -15.33 1.27
N ILE A 141 -8.79 -14.16 1.29
CA ILE A 141 -9.55 -13.68 2.46
C ILE A 141 -10.64 -14.68 2.81
N ARG A 142 -11.42 -15.12 1.83
CA ARG A 142 -12.47 -16.12 2.05
C ARG A 142 -11.89 -17.39 2.67
N HIS A 143 -10.82 -17.91 2.08
CA HIS A 143 -10.15 -19.12 2.56
C HIS A 143 -9.66 -18.96 4.00
N MET A 144 -9.00 -17.85 4.32
CA MET A 144 -8.55 -17.54 5.68
C MET A 144 -9.72 -17.48 6.68
N VAL A 145 -10.84 -16.84 6.32
CA VAL A 145 -12.01 -16.76 7.21
C VAL A 145 -12.65 -18.14 7.41
N GLU A 146 -12.78 -18.93 6.34
CA GLU A 146 -13.30 -20.30 6.39
C GLU A 146 -12.43 -21.18 7.30
N GLU A 147 -11.12 -21.17 7.11
CA GLU A 147 -10.16 -21.93 7.91
C GLU A 147 -10.29 -21.60 9.39
N ARG A 148 -10.33 -20.30 9.73
CA ARG A 148 -10.39 -19.83 11.12
C ARG A 148 -11.72 -20.08 11.82
N LEU A 149 -12.83 -20.04 11.08
CA LEU A 149 -14.16 -20.30 11.64
C LEU A 149 -14.56 -21.78 11.58
N SER A 150 -13.84 -22.61 10.80
CA SER A 150 -14.09 -24.05 10.68
C SER A 150 -14.13 -24.82 12.01
N PRO A 151 -13.29 -24.52 13.04
CA PRO A 151 -13.36 -25.22 14.33
C PRO A 151 -14.66 -24.97 15.10
N PHE A 152 -15.37 -23.90 14.74
CA PHE A 152 -16.64 -23.53 15.36
C PHE A 152 -17.86 -24.02 14.57
N LYS A 153 -17.67 -24.73 13.44
CA LYS A 153 -18.74 -25.15 12.54
C LYS A 153 -19.88 -25.89 13.25
N ASP A 154 -19.57 -26.84 14.11
CA ASP A 154 -20.60 -27.61 14.84
C ASP A 154 -21.35 -26.76 15.87
N ARG A 155 -20.65 -25.81 16.51
CA ARG A 155 -21.25 -24.88 17.46
C ARG A 155 -22.20 -23.92 16.75
N LEU A 156 -21.74 -23.37 15.62
CA LEU A 156 -22.55 -22.53 14.74
C LEU A 156 -23.78 -23.30 14.25
N ALA A 157 -23.63 -24.54 13.78
CA ALA A 157 -24.75 -25.36 13.31
C ALA A 157 -25.85 -25.59 14.36
N LYS A 158 -25.47 -25.65 15.65
CA LYS A 158 -26.39 -25.86 16.79
C LYS A 158 -27.09 -24.60 17.29
N MET A 159 -26.62 -23.41 16.92
CA MET A 159 -27.34 -22.17 17.25
C MET A 159 -28.73 -22.23 16.56
N LYS A 160 -29.76 -21.55 17.09
CA LYS A 160 -31.11 -21.52 16.48
C LYS A 160 -31.23 -20.35 15.47
N ILE A 161 -31.92 -20.55 14.34
CA ILE A 161 -32.29 -19.51 13.33
C ILE A 161 -33.66 -19.89 12.79
N ASP A 162 -34.45 -18.86 12.48
CA ASP A 162 -35.68 -18.91 11.71
C ASP A 162 -35.49 -19.49 10.30
N GLU A 163 -36.09 -20.67 10.10
CA GLU A 163 -36.65 -21.27 8.87
C GLU A 163 -35.82 -21.43 7.58
N ARG A 164 -34.59 -20.92 7.43
CA ARG A 164 -33.82 -21.11 6.19
C ARG A 164 -32.43 -21.69 6.44
N GLY A 165 -32.34 -23.02 6.32
CA GLY A 165 -31.17 -23.86 6.59
C GLY A 165 -29.98 -23.68 5.64
N ALA A 166 -29.43 -22.46 5.54
CA ALA A 166 -28.08 -22.25 5.03
C ALA A 166 -27.04 -22.55 6.14
N VAL A 167 -25.87 -23.08 5.76
CA VAL A 167 -24.77 -23.33 6.69
C VAL A 167 -24.30 -21.98 7.25
N ARG A 168 -24.49 -21.74 8.55
CA ARG A 168 -24.16 -20.47 9.23
C ARG A 168 -22.75 -19.95 8.96
N LEU A 169 -21.81 -20.88 8.80
CA LEU A 169 -20.43 -20.59 8.45
C LEU A 169 -20.33 -19.81 7.13
N ASP A 170 -21.02 -20.26 6.09
CA ASP A 170 -20.96 -19.65 4.75
C ASP A 170 -21.50 -18.22 4.75
N ILE A 171 -22.52 -17.94 5.56
CA ILE A 171 -23.07 -16.59 5.71
C ILE A 171 -22.03 -15.67 6.37
N LEU A 172 -21.40 -16.08 7.48
CA LEU A 172 -20.39 -15.28 8.16
C LEU A 172 -19.18 -15.04 7.26
N VAL A 173 -18.70 -16.10 6.59
CA VAL A 173 -17.62 -16.05 5.62
C VAL A 173 -17.93 -15.06 4.50
N SER A 174 -19.12 -15.17 3.89
CA SER A 174 -19.53 -14.30 2.79
C SER A 174 -19.67 -12.84 3.24
N LYS A 175 -20.22 -12.59 4.44
CA LYS A 175 -20.35 -11.24 4.99
C LYS A 175 -18.99 -10.62 5.28
N ILE A 176 -18.07 -11.36 5.90
CA ILE A 176 -16.72 -10.86 6.20
C ILE A 176 -15.96 -10.58 4.89
N THR A 177 -15.94 -11.54 3.98
CA THR A 177 -15.23 -11.40 2.69
C THR A 177 -15.77 -10.19 1.92
N GLY A 178 -17.10 -10.05 1.83
CA GLY A 178 -17.73 -8.95 1.10
C GLY A 178 -17.61 -7.58 1.76
N LYS A 179 -17.40 -7.50 3.09
CA LYS A 179 -17.16 -6.23 3.80
C LYS A 179 -15.68 -5.87 3.91
N ALA A 180 -14.78 -6.83 3.75
CA ALA A 180 -13.34 -6.60 3.87
C ALA A 180 -12.80 -5.69 2.75
N ASP A 181 -13.49 -5.58 1.61
CA ASP A 181 -13.08 -4.80 0.44
C ASP A 181 -11.60 -5.07 0.07
N GLY A 182 -11.18 -6.34 0.17
CA GLY A 182 -9.81 -6.78 -0.13
C GLY A 182 -8.77 -6.58 0.99
N VAL A 183 -9.16 -6.00 2.12
CA VAL A 183 -8.26 -5.69 3.24
C VAL A 183 -8.16 -6.86 4.22
N PHE A 184 -7.05 -7.60 4.15
CA PHE A 184 -6.76 -8.73 5.05
C PHE A 184 -6.81 -8.36 6.52
N LEU A 185 -6.29 -7.19 6.89
CA LEU A 185 -6.27 -6.75 8.27
C LEU A 185 -7.69 -6.58 8.81
N TRP A 186 -8.59 -6.00 8.02
CA TRP A 186 -10.02 -5.88 8.35
C TRP A 186 -10.61 -7.27 8.60
N ALA A 187 -10.46 -8.18 7.63
CA ALA A 187 -11.00 -9.53 7.72
C ALA A 187 -10.45 -10.29 8.95
N THR A 188 -9.16 -10.12 9.23
CA THR A 188 -8.48 -10.76 10.37
C THR A 188 -9.03 -10.27 11.70
N LEU A 189 -9.19 -8.95 11.87
CA LEU A 189 -9.70 -8.35 13.10
C LEU A 189 -11.16 -8.73 13.36
N VAL A 190 -11.99 -8.68 12.32
CA VAL A 190 -13.40 -9.05 12.41
C VAL A 190 -13.56 -10.54 12.70
N THR A 191 -12.78 -11.39 12.04
CA THR A 191 -12.77 -12.84 12.33
C THR A 191 -12.36 -13.11 13.78
N LYS A 192 -11.32 -12.45 14.30
CA LYS A 192 -10.94 -12.53 15.73
C LYS A 192 -12.05 -12.08 16.67
N SER A 193 -12.80 -11.05 16.28
CA SER A 193 -13.96 -10.57 17.04
C SER A 193 -15.05 -11.63 17.13
N LEU A 194 -15.35 -12.34 16.02
CA LEU A 194 -16.30 -13.44 15.99
C LEU A 194 -15.83 -14.68 16.75
N GLU A 195 -14.56 -15.08 16.60
CA GLU A 195 -13.98 -16.19 17.36
C GLU A 195 -14.19 -15.99 18.86
N ARG A 196 -13.94 -14.77 19.37
CA ARG A 196 -14.19 -14.40 20.77
C ARG A 196 -15.67 -14.45 21.14
N GLY A 197 -16.54 -13.88 20.31
CA GLY A 197 -17.99 -13.93 20.54
C GLY A 197 -18.51 -15.37 20.62
N ILE A 198 -18.10 -16.22 19.68
CA ILE A 198 -18.45 -17.65 19.71
C ILE A 198 -17.90 -18.31 20.97
N ALA A 199 -16.64 -18.08 21.33
CA ALA A 199 -16.05 -18.63 22.55
C ALA A 199 -16.85 -18.24 23.81
N ASN A 200 -17.33 -17.01 23.90
CA ASN A 200 -18.13 -16.49 25.01
C ASN A 200 -19.59 -16.93 25.00
N GLY A 201 -20.05 -17.60 23.93
CA GLY A 201 -21.41 -18.10 23.82
C GLY A 201 -22.41 -17.12 23.19
N ASP A 202 -21.94 -16.10 22.47
CA ASP A 202 -22.80 -15.20 21.68
C ASP A 202 -23.72 -16.04 20.77
N ASP A 203 -25.00 -15.69 20.75
CA ASP A 203 -25.97 -16.31 19.85
C ASP A 203 -25.83 -15.78 18.41
N TRP A 204 -26.59 -16.35 17.50
CA TRP A 204 -26.50 -15.95 16.10
C TRP A 204 -26.97 -14.53 15.83
N ALA A 205 -28.01 -14.07 16.51
CA ALA A 205 -28.51 -12.71 16.34
C ALA A 205 -27.40 -11.71 16.69
N THR A 206 -26.72 -11.94 17.81
CA THR A 206 -25.61 -11.13 18.30
C THR A 206 -24.41 -11.15 17.35
N LEU A 207 -24.01 -12.33 16.87
CA LEU A 207 -22.90 -12.47 15.92
C LEU A 207 -23.21 -11.78 14.57
N ASN A 208 -24.44 -11.93 14.09
CA ASN A 208 -24.89 -11.34 12.84
C ASN A 208 -25.01 -9.80 12.94
N GLU A 209 -25.62 -9.30 14.01
CA GLU A 209 -25.73 -7.86 14.28
C GLU A 209 -24.35 -7.22 14.42
N ARG A 210 -23.42 -7.89 15.13
CA ARG A 210 -22.03 -7.44 15.23
C ARG A 210 -21.41 -7.24 13.85
N LEU A 211 -21.62 -8.14 12.90
CA LEU A 211 -21.12 -7.97 11.53
C LEU A 211 -21.82 -6.83 10.79
N ASP A 212 -23.12 -6.63 11.03
CA ASP A 212 -23.91 -5.63 10.31
C ASP A 212 -23.50 -4.20 10.72
N VAL A 213 -23.22 -3.95 12.01
CA VAL A 213 -22.81 -2.63 12.51
C VAL A 213 -21.35 -2.27 12.23
N LEU A 214 -20.49 -3.25 11.91
CA LEU A 214 -19.06 -2.98 11.69
C LEU A 214 -18.85 -2.17 10.40
N PRO A 215 -18.09 -1.05 10.47
CA PRO A 215 -17.76 -0.25 9.31
C PRO A 215 -16.79 -0.98 8.39
N ARG A 216 -16.81 -0.63 7.09
CA ARG A 216 -15.90 -1.20 6.09
C ARG A 216 -14.52 -0.55 6.12
N ALA A 217 -14.47 0.76 6.36
CA ALA A 217 -13.22 1.50 6.36
C ALA A 217 -12.36 1.15 7.59
N MET A 218 -11.06 0.95 7.38
CA MET A 218 -10.14 0.51 8.44
C MET A 218 -10.03 1.51 9.59
N ASN A 219 -9.95 2.81 9.30
CA ASN A 219 -9.92 3.88 10.30
C ASN A 219 -11.18 3.90 11.18
N GLU A 220 -12.35 3.69 10.58
CA GLU A 220 -13.62 3.59 11.31
C GLU A 220 -13.68 2.31 12.13
N LEU A 221 -13.21 1.18 11.58
CA LEU A 221 -13.15 -0.09 12.31
C LEU A 221 -12.28 0.06 13.56
N TYR A 222 -11.12 0.67 13.41
CA TYR A 222 -10.24 1.00 14.53
C TYR A 222 -10.94 1.91 15.54
N SER A 223 -11.60 2.98 15.09
CA SER A 223 -12.32 3.90 15.97
C SER A 223 -13.44 3.19 16.76
N HIS A 224 -14.15 2.28 16.10
CA HIS A 224 -15.20 1.47 16.69
C HIS A 224 -14.64 0.43 17.68
N MET A 225 -13.49 -0.18 17.39
CA MET A 225 -12.80 -1.06 18.34
C MET A 225 -12.29 -0.27 19.54
N TRP A 226 -11.77 0.93 19.30
CA TRP A 226 -11.25 1.83 20.31
C TRP A 226 -12.32 2.31 21.27
N SER A 227 -13.49 2.74 20.78
CA SER A 227 -14.61 3.17 21.62
C SER A 227 -15.07 2.05 22.56
N ARG A 228 -15.11 0.80 22.06
CA ARG A 228 -15.46 -0.38 22.88
C ARG A 228 -14.40 -0.75 23.91
N LEU A 229 -13.11 -0.54 23.62
CA LEU A 229 -12.01 -0.81 24.55
C LEU A 229 -11.82 0.31 25.58
N ASN A 230 -12.22 1.54 25.24
CA ASN A 230 -12.10 2.71 26.11
C ASN A 230 -13.12 2.73 27.26
N GLU A 231 -14.09 1.83 27.26
CA GLU A 231 -14.88 1.55 28.45
C GLU A 231 -14.05 0.82 29.52
N ASP A 232 -12.95 0.14 29.15
CA ASP A 232 -12.21 -0.73 30.08
C ASP A 232 -10.71 -0.45 30.31
N GLU A 233 -9.91 0.24 29.47
CA GLU A 233 -8.48 0.42 29.83
C GLU A 233 -7.74 1.63 29.21
N LYS A 234 -7.11 2.42 30.09
CA LYS A 234 -6.41 3.69 29.78
C LYS A 234 -5.01 3.49 29.18
N LEU A 235 -4.42 2.30 29.32
CA LEU A 235 -2.99 2.05 29.09
C LEU A 235 -2.60 1.80 27.61
N TYR A 236 -3.53 1.31 26.79
CA TYR A 236 -3.26 1.03 25.37
C TYR A 236 -3.39 2.26 24.46
N ARG A 237 -3.77 3.41 25.04
CA ARG A 237 -4.02 4.67 24.30
C ARG A 237 -2.80 5.21 23.59
N GLU A 238 -1.67 5.22 24.29
CA GLU A 238 -0.42 5.80 23.78
C GLU A 238 0.21 4.92 22.69
N GLN A 239 0.16 3.59 22.85
CA GLN A 239 0.71 2.66 21.86
C GLN A 239 -0.07 2.68 20.55
N ALA A 240 -1.41 2.71 20.58
CA ALA A 240 -2.19 2.77 19.34
C ALA A 240 -2.15 4.15 18.69
N ALA A 241 -2.09 5.25 19.45
CA ALA A 241 -1.82 6.57 18.90
C ALA A 241 -0.47 6.59 18.14
N THR A 242 0.53 5.89 18.68
CA THR A 242 1.83 5.71 18.01
C THR A 242 1.66 4.93 16.70
N TYR A 243 0.86 3.85 16.67
CA TYR A 243 0.57 3.13 15.42
C TYR A 243 -0.23 3.95 14.42
N PHE A 244 -1.21 4.75 14.84
CA PHE A 244 -1.96 5.64 13.93
C PHE A 244 -1.09 6.73 13.34
N ALA A 245 -0.10 7.24 14.08
CA ALA A 245 0.90 8.17 13.56
C ALA A 245 1.85 7.53 12.52
N PHE A 246 1.89 6.20 12.41
CA PHE A 246 2.65 5.50 11.37
C PHE A 246 1.81 5.17 10.12
N PHE A 247 0.48 5.29 10.17
CA PHE A 247 -0.43 4.90 9.07
C PHE A 247 -1.24 6.06 8.46
N LEU A 248 -1.19 7.25 9.07
CA LEU A 248 -1.73 8.52 8.57
C LEU A 248 -0.60 9.47 8.23
#